data_AF-A0AAV5BQN1-F1
#
_entry.id   AF-A0AAV5BQN1-F1
#
_cell.length_a   1.000
_cell.length_b   1.000
_cell.length_c   1.000
_cell.angle_alpha   90.00
_cell.angle_beta   90.00
_cell.angle_gamma   90.00
#
_symmetry.space_group_name_H-M   'P 1'
#
loop_
_entity.id
_entity.type
_entity.pdbx_description
1 polymer ?
#
loop_
_entity_poly.entity_id
_entity_poly.type
_entity_poly.pdbx_seq_one_letter_code
_entity_poly.pdbx_strand_id
1 'polypeptide(L)'
;MVSRSVPARAAAARAPGSPRVSAAAAAASAALQRRWRWAPSAASLDHTARALLVASAALVLSCALYLYAFRHAGRGRAMAGFAGDAAGLFALGGAGEPCDVFDGAWVPDAARPLYSSSECPFAERGFDCLANGRTDTGYLKWRWKPRRCDIPRFAARAALERLRGKRDPRTVYEMNGNEITKIIRHLAVRFASHSLTVEFFRSVFLVQEHPRPRHAPKRVKSTLRLDRMDNLSRKWAHSDVLIFNTGHWWNQKKLFDMGCYFQAGRSLKLGTSIEGAFKMALETWSSWVEKRVDLNRTHVFFRTYEPSHWRYVL
;
A
#
# COMPACT_ATOMS: atom_id res chain seq x y z
N MET A 1 -19.31 35.42 -72.37
CA MET A 1 -20.75 35.06 -72.38
C MET A 1 -21.39 35.66 -71.15
N VAL A 2 -22.19 36.71 -71.32
CA VAL A 2 -22.91 37.44 -70.26
C VAL A 2 -24.37 37.48 -70.69
N SER A 3 -25.31 37.11 -69.82
CA SER A 3 -26.63 37.75 -69.78
C SER A 3 -27.41 37.37 -68.52
N ARG A 4 -28.09 38.38 -67.96
CA ARG A 4 -29.02 38.38 -66.82
C ARG A 4 -30.42 37.93 -67.23
N SER A 5 -31.23 37.52 -66.26
CA SER A 5 -32.69 37.76 -66.28
C SER A 5 -33.24 37.98 -64.87
N VAL A 6 -34.24 38.87 -64.80
CA VAL A 6 -35.05 39.32 -63.63
C VAL A 6 -36.54 39.26 -64.11
N PRO A 7 -37.56 39.44 -63.26
CA PRO A 7 -38.23 38.49 -62.36
C PRO A 7 -39.70 38.18 -62.78
N ALA A 8 -40.37 37.28 -62.05
CA ALA A 8 -41.80 37.01 -62.18
C ALA A 8 -42.65 37.61 -61.05
N ARG A 9 -43.91 37.86 -61.40
CA ARG A 9 -44.98 38.66 -60.79
C ARG A 9 -45.81 37.94 -59.71
N ALA A 10 -46.69 38.74 -59.09
CA ALA A 10 -48.02 38.43 -58.54
C ALA A 10 -48.06 37.87 -57.09
N ALA A 11 -49.08 38.11 -56.25
CA ALA A 11 -50.24 39.01 -56.19
C ALA A 11 -50.95 38.77 -54.82
N ALA A 12 -51.92 39.63 -54.48
CA ALA A 12 -53.00 39.45 -53.48
C ALA A 12 -52.64 39.56 -51.98
N ALA A 13 -53.54 39.87 -51.03
CA ALA A 13 -54.78 40.65 -50.93
C ALA A 13 -55.15 40.71 -49.40
N ARG A 14 -55.91 41.74 -49.01
CA ARG A 14 -56.75 41.99 -47.79
C ARG A 14 -57.02 40.82 -46.81
N ALA A 15 -57.22 40.95 -45.48
CA ALA A 15 -57.76 41.99 -44.57
C ALA A 15 -57.38 41.62 -43.08
N PRO A 16 -58.09 42.05 -42.00
CA PRO A 16 -58.27 43.38 -41.38
C PRO A 16 -57.87 43.41 -39.87
N GLY A 17 -57.93 44.60 -39.25
CA GLY A 17 -58.23 44.72 -37.80
C GLY A 17 -57.14 45.39 -36.95
N SER A 18 -57.39 46.63 -36.54
CA SER A 18 -56.66 47.34 -35.49
C SER A 18 -56.91 46.74 -34.10
N PRO A 19 -55.92 46.80 -33.19
CA PRO A 19 -56.24 47.38 -31.88
C PRO A 19 -55.17 48.31 -31.29
N ARG A 20 -55.71 49.15 -30.40
CA ARG A 20 -55.18 50.18 -29.51
C ARG A 20 -53.78 49.96 -28.90
N VAL A 21 -52.99 51.03 -28.92
CA VAL A 21 -51.79 51.26 -28.07
C VAL A 21 -52.25 51.50 -26.63
N SER A 22 -51.76 50.69 -25.69
CA SER A 22 -51.98 50.88 -24.25
C SER A 22 -50.72 51.38 -23.55
N ALA A 23 -50.92 52.18 -22.50
CA ALA A 23 -49.94 52.93 -21.71
C ALA A 23 -48.90 52.10 -20.92
N ALA A 24 -48.60 50.87 -21.34
CA ALA A 24 -47.65 49.98 -20.66
C ALA A 24 -46.18 50.20 -21.08
N ALA A 25 -45.93 50.85 -22.21
CA ALA A 25 -44.57 51.01 -22.74
C ALA A 25 -43.72 52.09 -22.01
N ALA A 26 -44.34 53.08 -21.37
CA ALA A 26 -43.62 54.17 -20.71
C ALA A 26 -43.09 53.80 -19.31
N ALA A 27 -43.72 52.83 -18.62
CA ALA A 27 -43.29 52.40 -17.29
C ALA A 27 -42.10 51.43 -17.33
N ALA A 28 -41.88 50.72 -18.44
CA ALA A 28 -40.78 49.77 -18.61
C ALA A 28 -39.41 50.46 -18.72
N SER A 29 -39.33 51.64 -19.34
CA SER A 29 -38.07 52.38 -19.53
C SER A 29 -37.53 53.01 -18.24
N ALA A 30 -38.40 53.36 -17.28
CA ALA A 30 -37.99 53.94 -15.98
C ALA A 30 -37.58 52.90 -14.93
N ALA A 31 -37.87 51.61 -15.16
CA ALA A 31 -37.47 50.50 -14.31
C ALA A 31 -36.12 49.88 -14.74
N LEU A 32 -35.79 49.96 -16.04
CA LEU A 32 -34.53 49.45 -16.59
C LEU A 32 -33.31 50.35 -16.31
N GLN A 33 -33.50 51.67 -16.14
CA GLN A 33 -32.42 52.60 -15.80
C GLN A 33 -32.05 52.65 -14.30
N ARG A 34 -32.79 51.97 -13.42
CA ARG A 34 -32.51 51.91 -11.98
C ARG A 34 -31.79 50.63 -11.52
N ARG A 35 -31.44 49.72 -12.44
CA ARG A 35 -30.80 48.44 -12.12
C ARG A 35 -29.29 48.36 -12.34
N TRP A 36 -28.63 49.45 -12.74
CA TRP A 36 -27.18 49.50 -12.98
C TRP A 36 -26.49 50.66 -12.25
N ARG A 37 -26.63 50.73 -10.92
CA ARG A 37 -25.83 51.62 -10.06
C ARG A 37 -25.00 50.88 -9.01
N TRP A 38 -24.48 49.72 -9.39
CA TRP A 38 -23.47 49.00 -8.60
C TRP A 38 -22.37 48.50 -9.54
N ALA A 39 -21.66 49.43 -10.16
CA ALA A 39 -20.33 49.15 -10.65
C ALA A 39 -19.37 49.36 -9.46
N PRO A 40 -18.68 48.33 -8.95
CA PRO A 40 -17.63 48.55 -7.96
C PRO A 40 -16.59 49.48 -8.58
N SER A 41 -16.10 50.45 -7.79
CA SER A 41 -15.01 51.31 -8.23
C SER A 41 -13.80 50.46 -8.62
N ALA A 42 -12.96 50.92 -9.54
CA ALA A 42 -11.74 50.20 -9.96
C ALA A 42 -10.85 49.79 -8.77
N ALA A 43 -10.88 50.55 -7.67
CA ALA A 43 -10.22 50.21 -6.41
C ALA A 43 -10.80 48.97 -5.71
N SER A 44 -12.11 48.74 -5.76
CA SER A 44 -12.76 47.57 -5.16
C SER A 44 -12.41 46.27 -5.90
N LEU A 45 -12.27 46.32 -7.23
CA LEU A 45 -11.85 45.17 -8.04
C LEU A 45 -10.39 44.78 -7.74
N ASP A 46 -9.51 45.77 -7.55
CA ASP A 46 -8.09 45.55 -7.20
C ASP A 46 -7.95 44.92 -5.79
N HIS A 47 -8.73 45.37 -4.80
CA HIS A 47 -8.74 44.74 -3.47
C HIS A 47 -9.23 43.29 -3.50
N THR A 48 -10.27 42.99 -4.28
CA THR A 48 -10.75 41.60 -4.43
C THR A 48 -9.77 40.72 -5.18
N ALA A 49 -9.10 41.24 -6.21
CA ALA A 49 -8.09 40.51 -6.97
C ALA A 49 -6.84 40.22 -6.11
N ARG A 50 -6.38 41.20 -5.32
CA ARG A 50 -5.29 41.02 -4.35
C ARG A 50 -5.66 40.00 -3.28
N ALA A 51 -6.88 40.02 -2.76
CA ALA A 51 -7.35 39.05 -1.78
C ALA A 51 -7.37 37.61 -2.35
N LEU A 52 -7.83 37.44 -3.60
CA LEU A 52 -7.82 36.14 -4.29
C LEU A 52 -6.40 35.65 -4.57
N LEU A 53 -5.49 36.53 -4.97
CA LEU A 53 -4.07 36.19 -5.17
C LEU A 53 -3.38 35.77 -3.87
N VAL A 54 -3.61 36.49 -2.78
CA VAL A 54 -3.08 36.11 -1.46
C VAL A 54 -3.68 34.78 -0.98
N ALA A 55 -4.99 34.57 -1.15
CA ALA A 55 -5.65 33.32 -0.77
C ALA A 55 -5.13 32.13 -1.57
N SER A 56 -4.96 32.26 -2.88
CA SER A 56 -4.40 31.22 -3.74
C SER A 56 -2.93 30.92 -3.42
N ALA A 57 -2.10 31.95 -3.18
CA ALA A 57 -0.73 31.76 -2.73
C ALA A 57 -0.65 31.03 -1.38
N ALA A 58 -1.52 31.37 -0.42
CA ALA A 58 -1.61 30.68 0.87
C ALA A 58 -2.05 29.21 0.72
N LEU A 59 -2.93 28.92 -0.23
CA LEU A 59 -3.40 27.56 -0.51
C LEU A 59 -2.30 26.70 -1.17
N VAL A 60 -1.51 27.30 -2.08
CA VAL A 60 -0.34 26.64 -2.67
C VAL A 60 0.74 26.39 -1.63
N LEU A 61 1.04 27.37 -0.78
CA LEU A 61 2.03 27.22 0.30
C LEU A 61 1.60 26.19 1.32
N SER A 62 0.32 26.16 1.71
CA SER A 62 -0.19 25.14 2.63
C SER A 62 -0.18 23.74 2.01
N CYS A 63 -0.48 23.61 0.72
CA CYS A 63 -0.36 22.34 0.00
C CYS A 63 1.11 21.88 -0.10
N ALA A 64 2.04 22.78 -0.39
CA ALA A 64 3.47 22.48 -0.43
C ALA A 64 4.01 22.07 0.95
N LEU A 65 3.63 22.79 2.02
CA LEU A 65 3.95 22.44 3.40
C LEU A 65 3.34 21.10 3.80
N TYR A 66 2.10 20.82 3.42
CA TYR A 66 1.44 19.54 3.67
C TYR A 66 2.19 18.39 2.97
N LEU A 67 2.52 18.53 1.69
CA LEU A 67 3.29 17.53 0.94
C LEU A 67 4.70 17.35 1.49
N TYR A 68 5.36 18.45 1.89
CA TYR A 68 6.68 18.41 2.52
C TYR A 68 6.63 17.69 3.88
N ALA A 69 5.68 18.06 4.75
CA ALA A 69 5.47 17.42 6.04
C ALA A 69 5.09 15.95 5.89
N PHE A 70 4.20 15.59 4.96
CA PHE A 70 3.84 14.18 4.75
C PHE A 70 5.02 13.37 4.21
N ARG A 71 5.85 13.95 3.34
CA ARG A 71 7.02 13.30 2.74
C ARG A 71 8.18 13.15 3.72
N HIS A 72 8.37 14.10 4.66
CA HIS A 72 9.47 14.09 5.62
C HIS A 72 9.07 13.59 7.02
N ALA A 73 7.92 13.97 7.56
CA ALA A 73 7.45 13.51 8.87
C ALA A 73 6.82 12.10 8.82
N GLY A 74 6.24 11.69 7.68
CA GLY A 74 5.63 10.37 7.49
C GLY A 74 6.63 9.20 7.39
N ARG A 75 7.93 9.47 7.26
CA ARG A 75 9.00 8.45 7.22
C ARG A 75 9.75 8.26 8.53
N GLY A 76 9.57 9.15 9.51
CA GLY A 76 10.47 9.26 10.67
C GLY A 76 10.05 8.53 11.95
N ARG A 77 8.94 7.77 11.98
CA ARG A 77 8.43 7.22 13.26
C ARG A 77 8.07 5.73 13.30
N ALA A 78 8.35 4.98 12.24
CA ALA A 78 8.38 3.52 12.33
C ALA A 78 9.86 3.11 12.46
N MET A 79 10.20 2.26 13.44
CA MET A 79 11.55 1.77 13.79
C MET A 79 12.31 2.52 14.90
N ALA A 80 11.64 2.94 15.97
CA ALA A 80 12.32 3.24 17.25
C ALA A 80 12.22 2.07 18.27
N GLY A 81 11.51 0.99 17.95
CA GLY A 81 11.21 -0.08 18.92
C GLY A 81 12.34 -1.07 19.20
N PHE A 82 13.23 -1.36 18.23
CA PHE A 82 14.34 -2.31 18.42
C PHE A 82 15.68 -1.63 18.79
N ALA A 83 15.67 -0.29 18.89
CA ALA A 83 16.86 0.53 19.12
C ALA A 83 16.99 1.01 20.57
N GLY A 84 16.21 0.45 21.50
CA GLY A 84 16.21 0.83 22.92
C GLY A 84 17.51 0.51 23.66
N ASP A 85 18.26 -0.51 23.24
CA ASP A 85 19.57 -0.88 23.81
C ASP A 85 20.71 -0.81 22.77
N ALA A 86 20.46 -0.13 21.65
CA ALA A 86 21.45 0.09 20.61
C ALA A 86 22.12 1.47 20.70
N ALA A 87 21.97 2.17 21.82
CA ALA A 87 22.75 3.38 22.12
C ALA A 87 24.28 3.12 22.04
N GLY A 88 24.72 1.87 22.25
CA GLY A 88 26.12 1.48 22.09
C GLY A 88 26.54 1.03 20.68
N LEU A 89 25.62 0.80 19.74
CA LEU A 89 25.95 0.29 18.39
C LEU A 89 25.62 1.27 17.24
N PHE A 90 24.83 2.31 17.51
CA PHE A 90 24.55 3.40 16.57
C PHE A 90 25.48 4.62 16.74
N ALA A 91 26.49 4.54 17.62
CA ALA A 91 27.44 5.62 17.88
C ALA A 91 28.68 5.60 16.97
N LEU A 92 28.54 5.20 15.69
CA LEU A 92 29.61 5.34 14.68
C LEU A 92 29.09 5.97 13.37
N GLY A 93 28.15 6.91 13.50
CA GLY A 93 27.81 7.88 12.46
C GLY A 93 27.65 9.23 13.14
N GLY A 94 28.39 10.24 12.66
CA GLY A 94 28.35 11.59 13.21
C GLY A 94 26.93 12.14 13.33
N ALA A 95 26.74 12.98 14.34
CA ALA A 95 25.54 13.68 14.74
C ALA A 95 24.43 13.85 13.65
N GLY A 96 23.24 13.31 13.92
CA GLY A 96 22.02 14.09 13.74
C GLY A 96 20.98 13.68 12.69
N GLU A 97 21.16 12.62 11.89
CA GLU A 97 20.08 12.15 11.00
C GLU A 97 19.74 10.66 11.16
N PRO A 98 18.44 10.30 11.21
CA PRO A 98 18.03 8.91 11.22
C PRO A 98 18.42 8.21 9.92
N CYS A 99 19.07 7.04 10.02
CA CYS A 99 19.45 6.28 8.82
C CYS A 99 18.24 5.61 8.16
N ASP A 100 17.92 6.05 6.96
CA ASP A 100 16.97 5.35 6.08
C ASP A 100 17.66 4.14 5.43
N VAL A 101 17.37 2.94 5.98
CA VAL A 101 17.94 1.68 5.49
C VAL A 101 17.41 1.25 4.12
N PHE A 102 16.33 1.87 3.63
CA PHE A 102 15.74 1.58 2.31
C PHE A 102 16.29 2.49 1.20
N ASP A 103 17.10 3.49 1.56
CA ASP A 103 17.72 4.44 0.64
C ASP A 103 19.19 4.07 0.42
N GLY A 104 19.47 3.33 -0.67
CA GLY A 104 20.77 2.70 -0.87
C GLY A 104 21.04 2.26 -2.30
N ALA A 105 22.06 1.44 -2.45
CA ALA A 105 22.42 0.78 -3.69
C ALA A 105 22.94 -0.64 -3.44
N TRP A 106 22.82 -1.48 -4.46
CA TRP A 106 23.50 -2.78 -4.48
C TRP A 106 24.98 -2.56 -4.81
N VAL A 107 25.86 -3.14 -4.00
CA VAL A 107 27.32 -3.11 -4.20
C VAL A 107 27.88 -4.53 -4.18
N PRO A 108 28.94 -4.83 -4.96
CA PRO A 108 29.60 -6.12 -4.90
C PRO A 108 30.21 -6.40 -3.51
N ASP A 109 30.18 -7.67 -3.09
CA ASP A 109 30.76 -8.15 -1.84
C ASP A 109 31.36 -9.55 -2.03
N ALA A 110 32.69 -9.62 -2.01
CA ALA A 110 33.44 -10.86 -2.19
C ALA A 110 33.21 -11.88 -1.07
N ALA A 111 32.85 -11.42 0.13
CA ALA A 111 32.63 -12.30 1.29
C ALA A 111 31.26 -13.02 1.27
N ARG A 112 30.44 -12.78 0.24
CA ARG A 112 29.15 -13.47 0.06
C ARG A 112 29.30 -14.75 -0.78
N PRO A 113 28.35 -15.70 -0.72
CA PRO A 113 27.12 -15.71 0.09
C PRO A 113 27.39 -15.93 1.58
N LEU A 114 26.42 -15.60 2.44
CA LEU A 114 26.52 -15.82 3.89
C LEU A 114 26.38 -17.31 4.30
N TYR A 115 25.75 -18.11 3.45
CA TYR A 115 25.57 -19.55 3.62
C TYR A 115 25.36 -20.20 2.24
N SER A 116 25.56 -21.52 2.17
CA SER A 116 25.23 -22.32 0.99
C SER A 116 23.79 -22.83 1.08
N SER A 117 22.97 -22.61 0.06
CA SER A 117 21.58 -23.11 0.03
C SER A 117 21.52 -24.64 0.12
N SER A 118 22.45 -25.33 -0.56
CA SER A 118 22.51 -26.78 -0.61
C SER A 118 22.93 -27.44 0.71
N GLU A 119 23.53 -26.67 1.63
CA GLU A 119 23.89 -27.14 2.97
C GLU A 119 22.78 -26.89 4.00
N CYS A 120 21.71 -26.15 3.63
CA CYS A 120 20.63 -25.82 4.53
C CYS A 120 19.51 -26.88 4.45
N PRO A 121 19.37 -27.76 5.46
CA PRO A 121 18.35 -28.83 5.43
C PRO A 121 16.91 -28.29 5.48
N PHE A 122 16.75 -27.02 5.84
CA PHE A 122 15.45 -26.35 5.92
C PHE A 122 15.10 -25.57 4.64
N ALA A 123 16.02 -25.43 3.69
CA ALA A 123 15.74 -24.80 2.42
C ALA A 123 14.86 -25.71 1.57
N GLU A 124 13.68 -25.23 1.18
CA GLU A 124 12.83 -25.99 0.26
C GLU A 124 13.52 -26.11 -1.10
N ARG A 125 13.42 -27.30 -1.72
CA ARG A 125 14.14 -27.66 -2.96
C ARG A 125 13.98 -26.63 -4.08
N GLY A 126 12.79 -26.08 -4.26
CA GLY A 126 12.51 -25.05 -5.26
C GLY A 126 13.21 -23.71 -5.04
N PHE A 127 13.89 -23.48 -3.91
CA PHE A 127 14.74 -22.30 -3.66
C PHE A 127 16.23 -22.58 -3.83
N ASP A 128 16.66 -23.83 -3.99
CA ASP A 128 18.07 -24.16 -4.20
C ASP A 128 18.46 -24.11 -5.68
N CYS A 129 18.67 -22.90 -6.20
CA CYS A 129 18.96 -22.70 -7.62
C CYS A 129 20.21 -23.47 -8.11
N LEU A 130 21.24 -23.59 -7.27
CA LEU A 130 22.48 -24.27 -7.63
C LEU A 130 22.26 -25.78 -7.78
N ALA A 131 21.58 -26.41 -6.80
CA ALA A 131 21.20 -27.81 -6.92
C ALA A 131 20.21 -28.07 -8.08
N ASN A 132 19.42 -27.06 -8.45
CA ASN A 132 18.52 -27.10 -9.61
C ASN A 132 19.20 -26.78 -10.96
N GLY A 133 20.54 -26.73 -11.01
CA GLY A 133 21.31 -26.66 -12.26
C GLY A 133 21.69 -25.26 -12.73
N ARG A 134 21.43 -24.20 -11.95
CA ARG A 134 21.92 -22.85 -12.26
C ARG A 134 23.43 -22.78 -12.06
N THR A 135 24.15 -22.31 -13.07
CA THR A 135 25.63 -22.26 -13.06
C THR A 135 26.20 -20.88 -12.76
N ASP A 136 25.49 -19.79 -13.07
CA ASP A 136 25.96 -18.44 -12.78
C ASP A 136 25.84 -18.13 -11.27
N THR A 137 26.93 -17.65 -10.65
CA THR A 137 26.99 -17.36 -9.20
C THR A 137 27.10 -15.87 -8.87
N GLY A 138 27.18 -14.99 -9.88
CA GLY A 138 27.35 -13.55 -9.70
C GLY A 138 26.22 -12.90 -8.88
N TYR A 139 24.99 -13.43 -8.97
CA TYR A 139 23.84 -12.94 -8.21
C TYR A 139 24.01 -13.08 -6.69
N LEU A 140 24.84 -14.04 -6.23
CA LEU A 140 25.10 -14.27 -4.81
C LEU A 140 26.07 -13.22 -4.22
N LYS A 141 26.80 -12.49 -5.06
CA LYS A 141 27.91 -11.60 -4.67
C LYS A 141 27.49 -10.15 -4.43
N TRP A 142 26.19 -9.88 -4.24
CA TRP A 142 25.67 -8.53 -4.03
C TRP A 142 25.21 -8.31 -2.58
N ARG A 143 25.50 -7.13 -2.04
CA ARG A 143 24.96 -6.64 -0.77
C ARG A 143 24.29 -5.29 -0.93
N TRP A 144 23.23 -5.06 -0.17
CA TRP A 144 22.62 -3.74 -0.06
C TRP A 144 23.46 -2.85 0.86
N LYS A 145 23.75 -1.61 0.44
CA LYS A 145 24.43 -0.59 1.25
C LYS A 145 23.57 0.68 1.30
N PRO A 146 23.05 1.08 2.48
CA PRO A 146 22.39 2.38 2.62
C PRO A 146 23.36 3.53 2.31
N ARG A 147 22.82 4.65 1.81
CA ARG A 147 23.63 5.81 1.41
C ARG A 147 24.28 6.52 2.59
N ARG A 148 23.56 6.62 3.72
CA ARG A 148 23.92 7.49 4.85
C ARG A 148 24.33 6.73 6.12
N CYS A 149 24.41 5.41 6.08
CA CYS A 149 24.96 4.62 7.19
C CYS A 149 25.47 3.25 6.73
N ASP A 150 26.25 2.63 7.60
CA ASP A 150 26.68 1.24 7.42
C ASP A 150 25.86 0.30 8.31
N ILE A 151 25.31 -0.74 7.69
CA ILE A 151 24.64 -1.84 8.41
C ILE A 151 25.73 -2.83 8.82
N PRO A 152 25.82 -3.21 10.12
CA PRO A 152 26.79 -4.20 10.56
C PRO A 152 26.59 -5.51 9.83
N ARG A 153 27.68 -6.22 9.55
CA ARG A 153 27.61 -7.54 8.91
C ARG A 153 26.80 -8.48 9.79
N PHE A 154 25.95 -9.28 9.16
CA PHE A 154 25.17 -10.28 9.87
C PHE A 154 26.09 -11.33 10.49
N ALA A 155 26.02 -11.47 11.81
CA ALA A 155 26.68 -12.52 12.55
C ALA A 155 25.60 -13.36 13.25
N ALA A 156 25.40 -14.59 12.78
CA ALA A 156 24.33 -15.46 13.28
C ALA A 156 24.39 -15.64 14.81
N ARG A 157 25.59 -15.86 15.37
CA ARG A 157 25.78 -15.97 16.83
C ARG A 157 25.33 -14.71 17.57
N ALA A 158 25.75 -13.53 17.10
CA ALA A 158 25.36 -12.27 17.73
C ALA A 158 23.86 -12.01 17.64
N ALA A 159 23.22 -12.36 16.51
CA ALA A 159 21.77 -12.27 16.35
C ALA A 159 21.03 -13.24 17.28
N LEU A 160 21.48 -14.48 17.38
CA LEU A 160 20.90 -15.49 18.27
C LEU A 160 21.04 -15.13 19.75
N GLU A 161 22.20 -14.59 20.16
CA GLU A 161 22.40 -14.11 21.54
C GLU A 161 21.51 -12.90 21.88
N ARG A 162 21.23 -12.02 20.92
CA ARG A 162 20.28 -10.90 21.11
C ARG A 162 18.83 -11.35 21.23
N LEU A 163 18.47 -12.44 20.56
CA LEU A 163 17.11 -13.00 20.56
C LEU A 163 16.91 -14.07 21.66
N ARG A 164 17.85 -14.19 22.58
CA ARG A 164 17.93 -15.29 23.53
C ARG A 164 16.92 -15.16 24.67
N GLY A 165 16.11 -16.21 24.85
CA GLY A 165 15.45 -16.55 26.11
C GLY A 165 16.36 -17.48 26.95
N LYS A 166 16.23 -17.51 28.28
CA LYS A 166 17.13 -18.31 29.15
C LYS A 166 17.09 -19.84 28.85
N ARG A 167 18.29 -20.43 28.94
CA ARG A 167 18.82 -21.82 29.16
C ARG A 167 18.39 -23.09 28.36
N ASP A 168 19.47 -23.77 27.90
CA ASP A 168 19.86 -25.21 27.76
C ASP A 168 19.62 -26.01 26.43
N PRO A 169 20.60 -26.83 25.94
CA PRO A 169 20.82 -27.09 24.52
C PRO A 169 20.37 -28.47 24.02
N ARG A 170 19.94 -28.50 22.74
CA ARG A 170 20.35 -29.45 21.68
C ARG A 170 19.63 -29.18 20.36
N THR A 171 20.45 -29.07 19.30
CA THR A 171 20.13 -29.16 17.85
C THR A 171 19.00 -28.28 17.29
N VAL A 172 19.17 -27.80 16.06
CA VAL A 172 18.10 -27.14 15.32
C VAL A 172 17.21 -28.23 14.73
N TYR A 173 15.91 -28.24 15.03
CA TYR A 173 14.97 -29.24 14.51
C TYR A 173 13.59 -28.62 14.23
N GLU A 174 12.84 -29.25 13.32
CA GLU A 174 11.44 -28.91 13.09
C GLU A 174 10.59 -29.57 14.18
N MET A 175 9.76 -28.79 14.87
CA MET A 175 9.07 -29.19 16.09
C MET A 175 7.93 -30.21 15.86
N ASN A 176 7.40 -30.31 14.65
CA ASN A 176 6.24 -31.13 14.31
C ASN A 176 6.59 -32.35 13.44
N GLY A 177 7.87 -32.55 13.09
CA GLY A 177 8.31 -33.59 12.15
C GLY A 177 7.80 -33.42 10.72
N ASN A 178 7.36 -32.22 10.33
CA ASN A 178 6.74 -31.98 9.03
C ASN A 178 7.77 -31.89 7.90
N GLU A 179 7.45 -32.47 6.74
CA GLU A 179 8.20 -32.22 5.50
C GLU A 179 7.99 -30.77 5.05
N ILE A 180 9.08 -30.07 4.75
CA ILE A 180 9.06 -28.66 4.37
C ILE A 180 8.59 -28.55 2.92
N THR A 181 7.33 -28.14 2.75
CA THR A 181 6.72 -27.93 1.43
C THR A 181 6.23 -26.49 1.28
N LYS A 182 6.12 -26.02 0.03
CA LYS A 182 5.58 -24.68 -0.24
C LYS A 182 4.17 -24.48 0.29
N ILE A 183 3.38 -25.54 0.44
CA ILE A 183 1.97 -25.50 0.85
C ILE A 183 1.76 -25.63 2.35
N ILE A 184 2.82 -25.85 3.13
CA ILE A 184 2.71 -26.03 4.57
C ILE A 184 2.04 -24.82 5.23
N ARG A 185 1.06 -25.08 6.10
CA ARG A 185 0.34 -24.01 6.81
C ARG A 185 1.11 -23.44 7.99
N HIS A 186 1.96 -24.26 8.61
CA HIS A 186 2.74 -23.92 9.78
C HIS A 186 4.04 -24.73 9.79
N LEU A 187 5.16 -24.05 9.95
CA LEU A 187 6.49 -24.64 10.12
C LEU A 187 7.11 -24.02 11.38
N ALA A 188 7.63 -24.82 12.30
CA ALA A 188 8.27 -24.31 13.50
C ALA A 188 9.64 -24.94 13.68
N VAL A 189 10.69 -24.12 13.65
CA VAL A 189 12.09 -24.55 13.83
C VAL A 189 12.59 -24.03 15.17
N ARG A 190 13.04 -24.94 16.03
CA ARG A 190 13.55 -24.59 17.37
C ARG A 190 15.07 -24.64 17.40
N PHE A 191 15.66 -23.54 17.88
CA PHE A 191 17.07 -23.42 18.23
C PHE A 191 17.19 -23.62 19.75
N ALA A 192 17.21 -24.88 20.20
CA ALA A 192 17.14 -25.18 21.62
C ALA A 192 18.24 -24.50 22.44
N SER A 193 19.47 -24.41 21.91
CA SER A 193 20.60 -23.75 22.57
C SER A 193 20.38 -22.28 22.93
N HIS A 194 19.43 -21.61 22.28
CA HIS A 194 19.13 -20.19 22.49
C HIS A 194 17.69 -19.97 23.00
N SER A 195 16.97 -21.05 23.33
CA SER A 195 15.54 -21.03 23.65
C SER A 195 14.72 -20.20 22.65
N LEU A 196 15.13 -20.22 21.38
CA LEU A 196 14.54 -19.46 20.29
C LEU A 196 13.74 -20.40 19.40
N THR A 197 12.52 -20.00 19.05
CA THR A 197 11.71 -20.69 18.04
C THR A 197 11.45 -19.72 16.90
N VAL A 198 11.70 -20.17 15.68
CA VAL A 198 11.35 -19.45 14.45
C VAL A 198 10.16 -20.16 13.82
N GLU A 199 9.04 -19.47 13.73
CA GLU A 199 7.80 -20.02 13.20
C GLU A 199 7.40 -19.31 11.92
N PHE A 200 7.00 -20.08 10.91
CA PHE A 200 6.42 -19.60 9.67
C PHE A 200 4.97 -20.06 9.59
N PHE A 201 4.08 -19.11 9.33
CA PHE A 201 2.67 -19.39 9.12
C PHE A 201 2.21 -18.91 7.75
N ARG A 202 1.60 -19.80 6.98
CA ARG A 202 1.04 -19.46 5.69
C ARG A 202 -0.37 -18.88 5.87
N SER A 203 -0.42 -17.55 5.96
CA SER A 203 -1.65 -16.76 5.85
C SER A 203 -1.51 -15.79 4.68
N VAL A 204 -1.82 -16.28 3.49
CA VAL A 204 -1.53 -15.59 2.22
C VAL A 204 -2.14 -14.17 2.16
N PHE A 205 -3.37 -14.04 2.66
CA PHE A 205 -4.14 -12.81 2.62
C PHE A 205 -4.20 -12.08 3.97
N LEU A 206 -3.59 -12.63 5.03
CA LEU A 206 -3.71 -12.24 6.46
C LEU A 206 -5.12 -12.37 7.06
N VAL A 207 -6.15 -12.15 6.23
CA VAL A 207 -7.56 -12.30 6.57
C VAL A 207 -8.07 -13.71 6.34
N GLN A 208 -9.19 -14.04 6.99
CA GLN A 208 -9.73 -15.39 6.99
C GLN A 208 -10.31 -15.79 5.63
N GLU A 209 -9.77 -16.86 5.05
CA GLU A 209 -10.41 -17.60 3.97
C GLU A 209 -11.62 -18.38 4.51
N HIS A 210 -12.72 -18.34 3.77
CA HIS A 210 -13.98 -18.94 4.15
C HIS A 210 -14.62 -19.69 2.96
N PRO A 211 -15.26 -20.85 3.19
CA PRO A 211 -15.99 -21.55 2.15
C PRO A 211 -17.11 -20.71 1.53
N ARG A 212 -17.62 -21.18 0.39
CA ARG A 212 -18.77 -20.56 -0.28
C ARG A 212 -19.96 -20.36 0.68
N PRO A 213 -20.49 -19.13 0.81
CA PRO A 213 -21.74 -18.90 1.53
C PRO A 213 -22.93 -19.62 0.88
N ARG A 214 -23.87 -20.15 1.68
CA ARG A 214 -25.01 -20.98 1.21
C ARG A 214 -25.78 -20.38 0.04
N HIS A 215 -26.05 -19.07 0.07
CA HIS A 215 -26.83 -18.36 -0.95
C HIS A 215 -25.97 -17.61 -1.98
N ALA A 216 -24.67 -17.90 -2.07
CA ALA A 216 -23.79 -17.24 -3.02
C ALA A 216 -24.02 -17.75 -4.46
N PRO A 217 -23.85 -16.92 -5.50
CA PRO A 217 -23.90 -17.33 -6.90
C PRO A 217 -22.93 -18.48 -7.22
N LYS A 218 -23.24 -19.30 -8.23
CA LYS A 218 -22.42 -20.49 -8.62
C LYS A 218 -20.95 -20.15 -8.93
N ARG A 219 -20.67 -18.94 -9.44
CA ARG A 219 -19.29 -18.48 -9.73
C ARG A 219 -18.42 -18.30 -8.48
N VAL A 220 -19.03 -18.19 -7.31
CA VAL A 220 -18.33 -18.00 -6.03
C VAL A 220 -18.02 -19.37 -5.46
N LYS A 221 -16.74 -19.72 -5.40
CA LYS A 221 -16.22 -20.97 -4.84
C LYS A 221 -15.74 -20.80 -3.40
N SER A 222 -15.21 -19.62 -3.08
CA SER A 222 -14.74 -19.26 -1.73
C SER A 222 -14.85 -17.75 -1.51
N THR A 223 -14.63 -17.32 -0.27
CA THR A 223 -14.63 -15.91 0.11
C THR A 223 -13.47 -15.55 1.03
N LEU A 224 -12.93 -14.34 0.91
CA LEU A 224 -12.05 -13.71 1.90
C LEU A 224 -12.87 -12.81 2.81
N ARG A 225 -12.80 -13.06 4.11
CA ARG A 225 -13.47 -12.27 5.16
C ARG A 225 -12.62 -11.06 5.50
N LEU A 226 -12.82 -9.98 4.76
CA LEU A 226 -12.00 -8.77 4.89
C LEU A 226 -12.08 -8.13 6.29
N ASP A 227 -13.12 -8.45 7.06
CA ASP A 227 -13.40 -7.98 8.42
C ASP A 227 -12.82 -8.87 9.53
N ARG A 228 -12.08 -9.94 9.18
CA ARG A 228 -11.56 -10.91 10.16
C ARG A 228 -10.16 -11.36 9.81
N MET A 229 -9.26 -11.32 10.80
CA MET A 229 -7.95 -11.97 10.70
C MET A 229 -8.08 -13.49 10.54
N ASP A 230 -7.08 -14.09 9.92
CA ASP A 230 -6.93 -15.54 9.83
C ASP A 230 -7.06 -16.19 11.22
N ASN A 231 -7.72 -17.35 11.28
CA ASN A 231 -7.92 -18.11 12.51
C ASN A 231 -6.61 -18.45 13.23
N LEU A 232 -5.51 -18.59 12.47
CA LEU A 232 -4.19 -18.85 13.00
C LEU A 232 -3.58 -17.65 13.74
N SER A 233 -4.14 -16.44 13.59
CA SER A 233 -3.67 -15.22 14.27
C SER A 233 -3.51 -15.37 15.79
N ARG A 234 -4.36 -16.20 16.40
CA ARG A 234 -4.28 -16.49 17.85
C ARG A 234 -3.01 -17.22 18.25
N LYS A 235 -2.37 -17.96 17.34
CA LYS A 235 -1.15 -18.74 17.63
C LYS A 235 0.07 -17.84 17.75
N TRP A 236 0.18 -16.81 16.93
CA TRP A 236 1.33 -15.91 16.87
C TRP A 236 1.08 -14.56 17.56
N ALA A 237 -0.04 -14.36 18.25
CA ALA A 237 -0.35 -13.08 18.90
C ALA A 237 0.66 -12.68 20.01
N HIS A 238 1.34 -13.65 20.59
CA HIS A 238 2.24 -13.48 21.75
C HIS A 238 3.72 -13.67 21.43
N SER A 239 4.09 -13.68 20.14
CA SER A 239 5.48 -13.79 19.70
C SER A 239 6.25 -12.51 20.05
N ASP A 240 7.55 -12.62 20.35
CA ASP A 240 8.38 -11.44 20.68
C ASP A 240 8.71 -10.60 19.43
N VAL A 241 8.73 -11.23 18.26
CA VAL A 241 8.89 -10.57 16.96
C VAL A 241 7.87 -11.12 15.98
N LEU A 242 7.17 -10.21 15.29
CA LEU A 242 6.23 -10.54 14.22
C LEU A 242 6.63 -9.87 12.92
N ILE A 243 6.72 -10.66 11.84
CA ILE A 243 7.03 -10.17 10.50
C ILE A 243 5.91 -10.61 9.57
N PHE A 244 5.10 -9.65 9.12
CA PHE A 244 3.99 -9.88 8.21
C PHE A 244 4.37 -9.57 6.77
N ASN A 245 3.76 -10.26 5.81
CA ASN A 245 3.77 -9.89 4.41
C ASN A 245 2.48 -10.34 3.74
N THR A 246 2.02 -9.59 2.73
CA THR A 246 0.99 -10.03 1.80
C THR A 246 1.07 -9.20 0.52
N GLY A 247 0.51 -9.68 -0.59
CA GLY A 247 0.49 -8.92 -1.85
C GLY A 247 0.42 -9.79 -3.09
N HIS A 248 1.31 -10.78 -3.24
CA HIS A 248 1.43 -11.54 -4.50
C HIS A 248 0.14 -12.23 -4.96
N TRP A 249 -0.73 -12.66 -4.05
CA TRP A 249 -2.00 -13.31 -4.39
C TRP A 249 -3.17 -12.32 -4.57
N TRP A 250 -2.96 -11.03 -4.31
CA TRP A 250 -3.95 -9.99 -4.56
C TRP A 250 -3.94 -9.58 -6.03
N ASN A 251 -4.40 -10.48 -6.89
CA ASN A 251 -4.53 -10.24 -8.32
C ASN A 251 -5.73 -11.02 -8.89
N GLN A 252 -6.16 -10.63 -10.09
CA GLN A 252 -7.31 -11.20 -10.79
C GLN A 252 -7.26 -12.74 -10.85
N LYS A 253 -6.11 -13.28 -11.30
CA LYS A 253 -5.92 -14.72 -11.50
C LYS A 253 -5.99 -15.52 -10.21
N LYS A 254 -5.42 -14.98 -9.12
CA LYS A 254 -5.36 -15.64 -7.81
C LYS A 254 -6.55 -15.33 -6.91
N LEU A 255 -7.51 -14.54 -7.38
CA LEU A 255 -8.76 -14.27 -6.67
C LEU A 255 -9.94 -14.73 -7.51
N PHE A 256 -10.40 -13.89 -8.44
CA PHE A 256 -11.68 -14.07 -9.10
C PHE A 256 -11.69 -15.22 -10.12
N ASP A 257 -10.59 -15.47 -10.83
CA ASP A 257 -10.52 -16.57 -11.81
C ASP A 257 -10.57 -17.94 -11.10
N MET A 258 -10.09 -18.00 -9.85
CA MET A 258 -10.25 -19.17 -8.98
C MET A 258 -11.61 -19.19 -8.24
N GLY A 259 -12.49 -18.21 -8.48
CA GLY A 259 -13.80 -18.10 -7.85
C GLY A 259 -13.75 -17.61 -6.39
N CYS A 260 -12.67 -16.96 -5.97
CA CYS A 260 -12.52 -16.37 -4.64
C CYS A 260 -12.99 -14.90 -4.67
N TYR A 261 -14.01 -14.57 -3.86
CA TYR A 261 -14.59 -13.23 -3.79
C TYR A 261 -14.47 -12.65 -2.37
N PHE A 262 -14.93 -11.43 -2.16
CA PHE A 262 -14.81 -10.77 -0.87
C PHE A 262 -16.11 -10.83 -0.07
N GLN A 263 -15.99 -10.90 1.24
CA GLN A 263 -17.09 -10.85 2.19
C GLN A 263 -16.70 -9.95 3.36
N ALA A 264 -17.66 -9.17 3.85
CA ALA A 264 -17.54 -8.42 5.11
C ALA A 264 -18.83 -8.62 5.91
N GLY A 265 -18.71 -9.03 7.17
CA GLY A 265 -19.85 -9.44 7.98
C GLY A 265 -20.59 -10.61 7.34
N ARG A 266 -21.90 -10.44 7.09
CA ARG A 266 -22.75 -11.45 6.43
C ARG A 266 -22.92 -11.20 4.92
N SER A 267 -22.40 -10.10 4.41
CA SER A 267 -22.67 -9.65 3.04
C SER A 267 -21.52 -10.00 2.10
N LEU A 268 -21.86 -10.65 0.99
CA LEU A 268 -20.94 -10.85 -0.13
C LEU A 268 -20.73 -9.52 -0.85
N LYS A 269 -19.47 -9.10 -0.99
CA LYS A 269 -19.07 -7.82 -1.56
C LYS A 269 -18.67 -8.00 -3.03
N LEU A 270 -19.67 -8.31 -3.86
CA LEU A 270 -19.49 -8.41 -5.31
C LEU A 270 -19.12 -7.03 -5.89
N GLY A 271 -18.18 -7.00 -6.83
CA GLY A 271 -17.76 -5.75 -7.51
C GLY A 271 -16.77 -4.87 -6.73
N THR A 272 -16.38 -5.25 -5.51
CA THR A 272 -15.29 -4.57 -4.81
C THR A 272 -13.97 -4.79 -5.56
N SER A 273 -13.23 -3.70 -5.79
CA SER A 273 -11.91 -3.77 -6.44
C SER A 273 -10.90 -4.50 -5.56
N ILE A 274 -9.88 -5.09 -6.19
CA ILE A 274 -8.81 -5.79 -5.47
C ILE A 274 -8.06 -4.82 -4.54
N GLU A 275 -7.83 -3.59 -4.99
CA GLU A 275 -7.19 -2.55 -4.18
C GLU A 275 -8.03 -2.16 -2.96
N GLY A 276 -9.34 -1.95 -3.15
CA GLY A 276 -10.24 -1.64 -2.03
C GLY A 276 -10.33 -2.79 -1.02
N ALA A 277 -10.34 -4.04 -1.51
CA ALA A 277 -10.30 -5.22 -0.67
C ALA A 277 -8.98 -5.38 0.08
N PHE A 278 -7.85 -5.11 -0.59
CA PHE A 278 -6.52 -5.11 0.01
C PHE A 278 -6.42 -4.08 1.13
N LYS A 279 -6.92 -2.86 0.89
CA LYS A 279 -6.99 -1.79 1.90
C LYS A 279 -7.78 -2.22 3.13
N MET A 280 -8.99 -2.75 2.94
CA MET A 280 -9.82 -3.25 4.05
C MET A 280 -9.14 -4.38 4.84
N ALA A 281 -8.44 -5.29 4.15
CA ALA A 281 -7.70 -6.36 4.82
C ALA A 281 -6.54 -5.82 5.66
N LEU A 282 -5.81 -4.82 5.17
CA LEU A 282 -4.76 -4.15 5.94
C LEU A 282 -5.31 -3.33 7.10
N GLU A 283 -6.46 -2.68 6.95
CA GLU A 283 -7.16 -2.00 8.05
C GLU A 283 -7.54 -3.01 9.16
N THR A 284 -8.10 -4.16 8.78
CA THR A 284 -8.39 -5.26 9.74
C THR A 284 -7.13 -5.78 10.42
N TRP A 285 -6.03 -5.97 9.67
CA TRP A 285 -4.75 -6.38 10.24
C TRP A 285 -4.21 -5.33 11.22
N SER A 286 -4.18 -4.06 10.84
CA SER A 286 -3.69 -2.97 11.70
C SER A 286 -4.50 -2.88 13.00
N SER A 287 -5.83 -2.94 12.92
CA SER A 287 -6.69 -2.94 14.09
C SER A 287 -6.50 -4.19 14.96
N TRP A 288 -6.21 -5.34 14.37
CA TRP A 288 -5.90 -6.55 15.12
C TRP A 288 -4.57 -6.41 15.88
N VAL A 289 -3.53 -5.84 15.25
CA VAL A 289 -2.24 -5.58 15.91
C VAL A 289 -2.46 -4.69 17.14
N GLU A 290 -3.13 -3.55 16.97
CA GLU A 290 -3.40 -2.60 18.06
C GLU A 290 -4.19 -3.21 19.23
N LYS A 291 -5.11 -4.14 18.94
CA LYS A 291 -6.03 -4.70 19.94
C LYS A 291 -5.54 -5.99 20.59
N ARG A 292 -4.65 -6.75 19.94
CA ARG A 292 -4.33 -8.13 20.32
C ARG A 292 -2.84 -8.37 20.56
N VAL A 293 -1.98 -7.50 20.08
CA VAL A 293 -0.52 -7.61 20.25
C VAL A 293 -0.08 -6.60 21.29
N ASP A 294 0.68 -7.05 22.28
CA ASP A 294 1.31 -6.16 23.24
C ASP A 294 2.57 -5.54 22.62
N LEU A 295 2.45 -4.30 22.14
CA LEU A 295 3.56 -3.58 21.49
C LEU A 295 4.70 -3.18 22.44
N ASN A 296 4.52 -3.30 23.76
CA ASN A 296 5.61 -3.08 24.71
C ASN A 296 6.60 -4.26 24.74
N ARG A 297 6.12 -5.46 24.41
CA ARG A 297 6.91 -6.69 24.36
C ARG A 297 7.23 -7.11 22.93
N THR A 298 6.25 -7.00 22.05
CA THR A 298 6.32 -7.54 20.69
C THR A 298 6.71 -6.47 19.69
N HIS A 299 7.76 -6.74 18.93
CA HIS A 299 8.13 -5.91 17.80
C HIS A 299 7.45 -6.39 16.51
N VAL A 300 6.71 -5.49 15.87
CA VAL A 300 5.94 -5.79 14.66
C VAL A 300 6.59 -5.13 13.45
N PHE A 301 6.84 -5.93 12.41
CA PHE A 301 7.33 -5.51 11.11
C PHE A 301 6.36 -5.93 10.02
N PHE A 302 6.28 -5.12 8.97
CA PHE A 302 5.55 -5.46 7.75
C PHE A 302 6.48 -5.35 6.56
N ARG A 303 6.75 -6.46 5.88
CA ARG A 303 7.55 -6.50 4.66
C ARG A 303 6.71 -6.02 3.49
N THR A 304 7.24 -5.05 2.76
CA THR A 304 6.59 -4.49 1.56
C THR A 304 6.46 -5.51 0.44
N TYR A 305 5.76 -5.12 -0.62
CA TYR A 305 5.57 -5.93 -1.82
C TYR A 305 6.92 -6.36 -2.42
N GLU A 306 7.01 -7.63 -2.82
CA GLU A 306 8.17 -8.21 -3.48
C GLU A 306 7.91 -8.24 -4.99
N PRO A 307 8.75 -7.62 -5.83
CA PRO A 307 8.46 -7.48 -7.25
C PRO A 307 8.65 -8.79 -8.01
N SER A 308 7.71 -9.09 -8.92
CA SER A 308 7.87 -10.18 -9.89
C SER A 308 8.53 -9.66 -11.16
N HIS A 309 9.58 -10.32 -11.65
CA HIS A 309 10.31 -9.92 -12.86
C HIS A 309 9.84 -10.72 -14.08
N TRP A 310 8.60 -10.46 -14.52
CA TRP A 310 8.06 -11.02 -15.75
C TRP A 310 7.80 -9.90 -16.75
N ARG A 311 8.14 -10.15 -18.02
CA ARG A 311 7.75 -9.30 -19.14
C ARG A 311 6.91 -10.14 -20.08
N TYR A 312 5.68 -9.68 -20.36
CA TYR A 312 4.91 -10.23 -21.45
C TYR A 312 5.63 -9.87 -22.75
N VAL A 313 6.10 -10.89 -23.45
CA VAL A 313 6.50 -10.75 -24.85
C VAL A 313 5.20 -10.88 -25.63
N LEU A 314 4.70 -9.75 -26.13
CA LEU A 314 3.59 -9.70 -27.07
C LEU A 314 4.08 -10.09 -28.46
#